data_AF-Q28U73-F1
#
_entry.id   AF-Q28U73-F1
#
_cell.length_a   1.000
_cell.length_b   1.000
_cell.length_c   1.000
_cell.angle_alpha   90.00
_cell.angle_beta   90.00
_cell.angle_gamma   90.00
#
_symmetry.space_group_name_H-M   'P 1'
#
loop_
_entity.id
_entity.type
_entity.pdbx_description
1 polymer ?
#
loop_
_entity_poly.entity_id
_entity_poly.type
_entity_poly.pdbx_seq_one_letter_code
_entity_poly.pdbx_strand_id
1 'polypeptide(L)'
;MPLARLLTAVLCLALIGCGIPPLNTATVSQTPAGAAQFALAQRAVQACGRLPDTDAARSALGRVGLSGDGTIMTSSDQAVIVLMQGGRCAVGLRSMTPEQSHQLAQSWVRTYDAISNAEAGDGLSPLVIGAWRSFTPNRRVFIAAHRTWPNEYSQFPDVAGAAVTLSYTILGPRSGTPAYTYTLR
;
A
#
# COMPACT_ATOMS: atom_id res chain seq x y z
N MET A 1 18.29 14.11 -55.86
CA MET A 1 17.65 12.81 -56.19
C MET A 1 18.77 11.84 -56.57
N PRO A 2 18.82 10.54 -56.19
CA PRO A 2 17.94 9.67 -55.37
C PRO A 2 18.68 9.16 -54.07
N LEU A 3 18.07 8.67 -52.97
CA LEU A 3 17.08 7.62 -52.68
C LEU A 3 17.64 6.18 -52.66
N ALA A 4 17.90 5.63 -51.46
CA ALA A 4 17.58 4.24 -51.04
C ALA A 4 18.18 3.92 -49.65
N ARG A 5 17.35 3.66 -48.61
CA ARG A 5 16.97 2.32 -48.06
C ARG A 5 18.09 1.67 -47.21
N LEU A 6 17.90 1.00 -46.08
CA LEU A 6 16.85 0.71 -45.08
C LEU A 6 17.56 -0.19 -44.04
N LEU A 7 17.07 -0.22 -42.80
CA LEU A 7 17.23 -1.31 -41.82
C LEU A 7 18.65 -1.63 -41.31
N THR A 8 18.90 -1.48 -39.99
CA THR A 8 18.97 -2.68 -39.14
C THR A 8 18.84 -2.38 -37.63
N ALA A 9 18.05 -3.24 -36.98
CA ALA A 9 18.20 -3.72 -35.61
C ALA A 9 17.84 -2.79 -34.46
N VAL A 10 16.52 -2.68 -34.25
CA VAL A 10 15.90 -2.87 -32.93
C VAL A 10 16.55 -4.09 -32.24
N LEU A 11 17.43 -3.86 -31.27
CA LEU A 11 17.84 -4.89 -30.31
C LEU A 11 17.14 -4.62 -28.99
N CYS A 12 15.87 -5.03 -28.97
CA CYS A 12 15.04 -5.05 -27.79
C CYS A 12 15.54 -6.10 -26.78
N LEU A 13 15.62 -5.65 -25.52
CA LEU A 13 14.97 -6.33 -24.39
C LEU A 13 15.39 -7.77 -24.13
N ALA A 14 16.58 -7.95 -23.57
CA ALA A 14 16.96 -9.18 -22.86
C ALA A 14 17.69 -8.89 -21.54
N LEU A 15 17.28 -7.83 -20.82
CA LEU A 15 17.60 -7.69 -19.41
C LEU A 15 16.52 -8.40 -18.59
N ILE A 16 16.81 -9.66 -18.31
CA ILE A 16 16.15 -10.49 -17.30
C ILE A 16 16.47 -9.83 -15.94
N GLY A 17 15.64 -8.87 -15.54
CA GLY A 17 15.62 -8.31 -14.19
C GLY A 17 14.28 -8.64 -13.56
N CYS A 18 14.27 -9.01 -12.28
CA CYS A 18 13.05 -9.22 -11.49
C CYS A 18 12.17 -7.95 -11.55
N GLY A 19 11.32 -7.85 -12.56
CA GLY A 19 10.52 -6.67 -12.84
C GLY A 19 9.35 -6.60 -11.89
N ILE A 20 9.10 -5.41 -11.36
CA ILE A 20 7.82 -5.10 -10.72
C ILE A 20 6.74 -5.48 -11.74
N PRO A 21 5.79 -6.37 -11.39
CA PRO A 21 4.74 -6.74 -12.32
C PRO A 21 4.03 -5.46 -12.79
N PRO A 22 3.65 -5.38 -14.07
CA PRO A 22 2.99 -4.21 -14.60
C PRO A 22 1.70 -3.95 -13.81
N LEU A 23 1.34 -2.67 -13.67
CA LEU A 23 0.07 -2.28 -13.09
C LEU A 23 -1.07 -2.90 -13.90
N ASN A 24 -1.90 -3.74 -13.28
CA ASN A 24 -3.15 -4.16 -13.89
C ASN A 24 -4.13 -2.97 -13.88
N THR A 25 -4.29 -2.30 -15.01
CA THR A 25 -5.16 -1.13 -15.11
C THR A 25 -6.63 -1.47 -15.00
N ALA A 26 -7.03 -2.74 -15.23
CA ALA A 26 -8.42 -3.18 -15.11
C ALA A 26 -8.94 -3.15 -13.67
N THR A 27 -8.05 -3.26 -12.68
CA THR A 27 -8.40 -3.22 -11.25
C THR A 27 -8.25 -1.82 -10.65
N VAL A 28 -7.88 -0.81 -11.45
CA VAL A 28 -7.84 0.58 -11.01
C VAL A 28 -9.24 1.19 -11.11
N SER A 29 -9.81 1.59 -9.98
CA SER A 29 -11.12 2.25 -9.99
C SER A 29 -11.03 3.66 -10.56
N GLN A 30 -11.93 3.97 -11.49
CA GLN A 30 -12.15 5.34 -12.01
C GLN A 30 -13.34 6.03 -11.33
N THR A 31 -14.17 5.28 -10.62
CA THR A 31 -15.34 5.79 -9.90
C THR A 31 -15.02 5.80 -8.41
N PRO A 32 -15.19 6.91 -7.69
CA PRO A 32 -14.91 6.96 -6.27
C PRO A 32 -15.81 6.03 -5.47
N ALA A 33 -15.26 5.45 -4.42
CA ALA A 33 -16.03 4.68 -3.45
C ALA A 33 -17.06 5.58 -2.75
N GLY A 34 -18.19 5.00 -2.38
CA GLY A 34 -19.25 5.71 -1.66
C GLY A 34 -18.74 6.32 -0.34
N ALA A 35 -19.32 7.46 0.04
CA ALA A 35 -18.86 8.23 1.19
C ALA A 35 -18.88 7.44 2.51
N ALA A 36 -19.88 6.57 2.71
CA ALA A 36 -19.98 5.75 3.91
C ALA A 36 -18.86 4.70 3.99
N GLN A 37 -18.57 4.00 2.89
CA GLN A 37 -17.47 3.03 2.84
C GLN A 37 -16.11 3.73 2.98
N PHE A 38 -15.94 4.90 2.35
CA PHE A 38 -14.72 5.68 2.48
C PHE A 38 -14.49 6.17 3.92
N ALA A 39 -15.54 6.65 4.61
CA ALA A 39 -15.47 7.02 6.02
C ALA A 39 -15.14 5.81 6.92
N LEU A 40 -15.66 4.62 6.61
CA LEU A 40 -15.27 3.40 7.31
C LEU A 40 -13.78 3.07 7.08
N ALA A 41 -13.28 3.18 5.85
CA ALA A 41 -11.87 2.99 5.54
C ALA A 41 -10.97 4.00 6.27
N GLN A 42 -11.39 5.27 6.39
CA GLN A 42 -10.68 6.28 7.21
C GLN A 42 -10.56 5.85 8.67
N ARG A 43 -11.64 5.34 9.26
CA ARG A 43 -11.62 4.83 10.65
C ARG A 43 -10.74 3.58 10.78
N ALA A 44 -10.73 2.71 9.79
CA ALA A 44 -9.84 1.54 9.75
C ALA A 44 -8.36 1.94 9.67
N VAL A 45 -8.03 2.95 8.85
CA VAL A 45 -6.68 3.53 8.76
C VAL A 45 -6.25 4.12 10.11
N GLN A 46 -7.12 4.87 10.77
CA GLN A 46 -6.86 5.36 12.13
C GLN A 46 -6.67 4.22 13.13
N ALA A 47 -7.43 3.13 13.00
CA ALA A 47 -7.29 1.94 13.84
C ALA A 47 -5.90 1.31 13.69
N CYS A 48 -5.45 1.13 12.46
CA CYS A 48 -4.13 0.62 12.12
C CYS A 48 -2.97 1.55 12.47
N GLY A 49 -3.24 2.84 12.70
CA GLY A 49 -2.25 3.79 13.25
C GLY A 49 -1.75 3.43 14.65
N ARG A 50 -2.34 2.43 15.32
CA ARG A 50 -1.90 1.90 16.63
C ARG A 50 -0.73 0.93 16.56
N LEU A 51 -0.28 0.55 15.35
CA LEU A 51 0.95 -0.24 15.20
C LEU A 51 2.14 0.46 15.89
N PRO A 52 3.05 -0.30 16.53
CA PRO A 52 3.22 -1.75 16.45
C PRO A 52 2.32 -2.57 17.39
N ASP A 53 1.48 -1.94 18.22
CA ASP A 53 0.54 -2.64 19.10
C ASP A 53 -0.60 -3.25 18.26
N THR A 54 -0.39 -4.51 17.85
CA THR A 54 -1.28 -5.23 16.94
C THR A 54 -2.60 -5.58 17.61
N ASP A 55 -2.61 -5.84 18.92
CA ASP A 55 -3.83 -6.17 19.65
C ASP A 55 -4.69 -4.91 19.84
N ALA A 56 -4.08 -3.76 20.15
CA ALA A 56 -4.78 -2.49 20.18
C ALA A 56 -5.33 -2.09 18.81
N ALA A 57 -4.59 -2.33 17.72
CA ALA A 57 -5.07 -2.13 16.36
C ALA A 57 -6.28 -3.03 16.06
N ARG A 58 -6.19 -4.34 16.35
CA ARG A 58 -7.29 -5.31 16.15
C ARG A 58 -8.54 -4.94 16.93
N SER A 59 -8.39 -4.62 18.21
CA SER A 59 -9.49 -4.18 19.07
C SER A 59 -10.16 -2.92 18.52
N ALA A 60 -9.38 -1.96 18.02
CA ALA A 60 -9.93 -0.76 17.40
C ALA A 60 -10.67 -1.03 16.08
N LEU A 61 -10.16 -1.95 15.25
CA LEU A 61 -10.85 -2.38 14.02
C LEU A 61 -12.20 -3.03 14.33
N GLY A 62 -12.27 -3.87 15.37
CA GLY A 62 -13.52 -4.45 15.88
C GLY A 62 -14.54 -3.38 16.27
N ARG A 63 -14.10 -2.34 16.99
CA ARG A 63 -14.98 -1.24 17.44
C ARG A 63 -15.53 -0.38 16.32
N VAL A 64 -14.90 -0.36 15.14
CA VAL A 64 -15.41 0.38 13.97
C VAL A 64 -16.30 -0.48 13.07
N GLY A 65 -16.63 -1.70 13.50
CA GLY A 65 -17.56 -2.60 12.82
C GLY A 65 -16.90 -3.53 11.80
N LEU A 66 -15.57 -3.73 11.87
CA LEU A 66 -14.89 -4.75 11.08
C LEU A 66 -14.80 -6.05 11.88
N SER A 67 -14.91 -7.19 11.20
CA SER A 67 -14.87 -8.51 11.83
C SER A 67 -14.06 -9.49 10.99
N GLY A 68 -13.52 -10.55 11.62
CA GLY A 68 -12.74 -11.57 10.94
C GLY A 68 -11.81 -12.34 11.88
N ASP A 69 -10.82 -13.03 11.33
CA ASP A 69 -9.90 -13.92 12.08
C ASP A 69 -8.75 -13.15 12.79
N GLY A 70 -8.73 -11.83 12.65
CA GLY A 70 -7.72 -10.96 13.26
C GLY A 70 -6.46 -10.75 12.42
N THR A 71 -6.28 -11.51 11.35
CA THR A 71 -5.33 -11.24 10.25
C THR A 71 -6.06 -10.55 9.11
N ILE A 72 -7.27 -10.98 8.80
CA ILE A 72 -8.16 -10.38 7.82
C ILE A 72 -9.38 -9.86 8.59
N MET A 73 -9.72 -8.59 8.40
CA MET A 73 -10.91 -7.98 8.97
C MET A 73 -11.69 -7.26 7.87
N THR A 74 -12.98 -7.50 7.77
CA THR A 74 -13.82 -6.97 6.69
C THR A 74 -15.08 -6.31 7.23
N SER A 75 -15.62 -5.38 6.45
CA SER A 75 -16.96 -4.84 6.68
C SER A 75 -18.03 -5.88 6.31
N SER A 76 -19.25 -5.70 6.81
CA SER A 76 -20.36 -6.64 6.56
C SER A 76 -20.70 -6.80 5.07
N ASP A 77 -20.52 -5.74 4.27
CA ASP A 77 -20.69 -5.73 2.82
C ASP A 77 -19.41 -6.12 2.05
N GLN A 78 -18.34 -6.47 2.77
CA GLN A 78 -17.02 -6.80 2.23
C GLN A 78 -16.41 -5.72 1.33
N ALA A 79 -16.86 -4.47 1.45
CA ALA A 79 -16.31 -3.35 0.69
C ALA A 79 -14.96 -2.90 1.24
N VAL A 80 -14.81 -2.84 2.56
CA VAL A 80 -13.56 -2.49 3.26
C VAL A 80 -12.89 -3.78 3.72
N ILE A 81 -11.63 -3.97 3.36
CA ILE A 81 -10.81 -5.13 3.72
C ILE A 81 -9.55 -4.63 4.38
N VAL A 82 -9.24 -5.16 5.57
CA VAL A 82 -8.04 -4.85 6.32
C VAL A 82 -7.22 -6.12 6.51
N LEU A 83 -5.94 -6.06 6.14
CA LEU A 83 -4.99 -7.13 6.36
C LEU A 83 -3.95 -6.69 7.39
N MET A 84 -3.74 -7.47 8.44
CA MET A 84 -2.75 -7.22 9.48
C MET A 84 -1.79 -8.40 9.63
N GLN A 85 -0.50 -8.16 9.44
CA GLN A 85 0.53 -9.18 9.56
C GLN A 85 1.89 -8.57 9.91
N GLY A 86 2.56 -9.09 10.95
CA GLY A 86 3.98 -8.81 11.21
C GLY A 86 4.35 -7.32 11.28
N GLY A 87 3.57 -6.51 12.00
CA GLY A 87 3.78 -5.06 12.09
C GLY A 87 3.31 -4.27 10.87
N ARG A 88 2.52 -4.90 9.98
CA ARG A 88 1.90 -4.25 8.82
C ARG A 88 0.40 -4.19 8.96
N CYS A 89 -0.17 -3.13 8.40
CA CYS A 89 -1.59 -3.05 8.10
C CYS A 89 -1.81 -2.53 6.68
N ALA A 90 -2.62 -3.24 5.92
CA ALA A 90 -3.15 -2.79 4.64
C ALA A 90 -4.65 -2.51 4.79
N VAL A 91 -5.13 -1.37 4.33
CA VAL A 91 -6.55 -1.03 4.26
C VAL A 91 -6.92 -0.83 2.80
N GLY A 92 -7.73 -1.74 2.26
CA GLY A 92 -8.24 -1.67 0.91
C GLY A 92 -9.74 -1.45 0.87
N LEU A 93 -10.20 -0.84 -0.22
CA LEU A 93 -11.60 -0.49 -0.42
C LEU A 93 -12.01 -0.71 -1.89
N ARG A 94 -13.10 -1.45 -2.09
CA ARG A 94 -13.75 -1.61 -3.39
C ARG A 94 -14.16 -0.26 -3.95
N SER A 95 -13.92 -0.08 -5.24
CA SER A 95 -14.13 1.17 -5.96
C SER A 95 -13.32 2.36 -5.43
N MET A 96 -12.34 2.17 -4.54
CA MET A 96 -11.48 3.29 -4.14
C MET A 96 -10.60 3.74 -5.30
N THR A 97 -10.61 5.03 -5.61
CA THR A 97 -9.71 5.59 -6.63
C THR A 97 -8.29 5.76 -6.07
N PRO A 98 -7.26 5.87 -6.92
CA PRO A 98 -5.91 6.23 -6.49
C PRO A 98 -5.87 7.50 -5.63
N GLU A 99 -6.66 8.52 -5.95
CA GLU A 99 -6.70 9.79 -5.20
C GLU A 99 -7.28 9.59 -3.79
N GLN A 100 -8.33 8.77 -3.66
CA GLN A 100 -8.89 8.40 -2.37
C GLN A 100 -7.89 7.58 -1.53
N SER A 101 -7.15 6.67 -2.18
CA SER A 101 -6.04 5.94 -1.54
C SER A 101 -4.96 6.91 -1.04
N HIS A 102 -4.55 7.87 -1.86
CA HIS A 102 -3.61 8.91 -1.46
C HIS A 102 -4.14 9.71 -0.26
N GLN A 103 -5.42 10.10 -0.28
CA GLN A 103 -6.07 10.83 0.81
C GLN A 103 -6.07 10.04 2.13
N LEU A 104 -6.34 8.73 2.10
CA LEU A 104 -6.29 7.87 3.28
C LEU A 104 -4.88 7.84 3.91
N ALA A 105 -3.86 7.68 3.08
CA ALA A 105 -2.47 7.59 3.52
C ALA A 105 -2.00 8.86 4.27
N GLN A 106 -2.53 10.03 3.91
CA GLN A 106 -2.14 11.31 4.51
C GLN A 106 -2.33 11.36 6.04
N SER A 107 -3.26 10.58 6.58
CA SER A 107 -3.44 10.50 8.04
C SER A 107 -2.20 9.89 8.71
N TRP A 108 -1.65 8.81 8.16
CA TRP A 108 -0.41 8.20 8.64
C TRP A 108 0.81 9.08 8.35
N VAL A 109 0.86 9.70 7.17
CA VAL A 109 1.96 10.62 6.81
C VAL A 109 2.12 11.71 7.87
N ARG A 110 1.02 12.37 8.24
CA ARG A 110 1.00 13.36 9.32
C ARG A 110 1.33 12.75 10.70
N THR A 111 0.76 11.58 11.01
CA THR A 111 0.97 10.93 12.32
C THR A 111 2.44 10.57 12.57
N TYR A 112 3.14 10.12 11.53
CA TYR A 112 4.52 9.66 11.65
C TYR A 112 5.56 10.70 11.22
N ASP A 113 5.11 11.89 10.82
CA ASP A 113 5.98 12.92 10.23
C ASP A 113 6.83 12.34 9.09
N ALA A 114 6.15 11.63 8.17
CA ALA A 114 6.81 10.89 7.10
C ALA A 114 7.09 11.79 5.90
N ILE A 115 8.32 11.72 5.40
CA ILE A 115 8.72 12.40 4.16
C ILE A 115 8.43 11.51 2.96
N SER A 116 8.15 12.11 1.80
CA SER A 116 7.94 11.36 0.57
C SER A 116 9.21 10.67 0.09
N ASN A 117 9.07 9.59 -0.68
CA ASN A 117 10.19 8.92 -1.33
C ASN A 117 10.99 9.90 -2.24
N ALA A 118 10.30 10.81 -2.93
CA ALA A 118 10.95 11.80 -3.78
C ALA A 118 11.88 12.74 -2.99
N GLU A 119 11.42 13.26 -1.85
CA GLU A 119 12.25 14.06 -0.93
C GLU A 119 13.43 13.25 -0.37
N ALA A 120 13.24 11.94 -0.28
CA ALA A 120 14.24 10.97 0.15
C ALA A 120 15.25 10.57 -0.93
N GLY A 121 15.10 11.06 -2.16
CA GLY A 121 15.94 10.70 -3.31
C GLY A 121 15.57 9.39 -4.00
N ASP A 122 14.44 8.77 -3.62
CA ASP A 122 13.95 7.52 -4.16
C ASP A 122 12.88 7.75 -5.23
N GLY A 123 12.82 6.83 -6.21
CA GLY A 123 11.76 6.81 -7.20
C GLY A 123 10.40 6.39 -6.62
N LEU A 124 9.37 6.49 -7.46
CA LEU A 124 8.04 5.99 -7.17
C LEU A 124 7.74 4.80 -8.08
N SER A 125 7.37 3.66 -7.48
CA SER A 125 6.90 2.49 -8.23
C SER A 125 5.63 2.84 -9.02
N PRO A 126 5.44 2.32 -10.25
CA PRO A 126 4.23 2.55 -11.03
C PRO A 126 2.96 2.00 -10.37
N LEU A 127 3.09 1.11 -9.37
CA LEU A 127 1.95 0.53 -8.64
C LEU A 127 1.34 1.48 -7.61
N VAL A 128 2.06 2.55 -7.24
CA VAL A 128 1.65 3.49 -6.20
C VAL A 128 1.48 4.89 -6.78
N ILE A 129 0.66 5.69 -6.11
CA ILE A 129 0.48 7.12 -6.38
C ILE A 129 1.20 7.98 -5.33
N GLY A 130 1.66 7.36 -4.24
CA GLY A 130 2.52 7.99 -3.25
C GLY A 130 3.17 6.97 -2.33
N ALA A 131 4.38 7.26 -1.88
CA ALA A 131 5.13 6.48 -0.91
C ALA A 131 5.91 7.42 0.01
N TRP A 132 5.95 7.08 1.30
CA TRP A 132 6.56 7.89 2.34
C TRP A 132 7.29 7.02 3.36
N ARG A 133 8.25 7.62 4.06
CA ARG A 133 9.02 6.98 5.12
C ARG A 133 9.28 7.91 6.31
N SER A 134 9.33 7.32 7.50
CA SER A 134 9.77 8.01 8.72
C SER A 134 10.70 7.11 9.51
N PHE A 135 11.94 7.58 9.69
CA PHE A 135 13.02 6.81 10.31
C PHE A 135 13.52 7.53 11.56
N THR A 136 13.55 6.82 12.69
CA THR A 136 14.21 7.27 13.91
C THR A 136 15.17 6.18 14.39
N PRO A 137 16.09 6.43 15.33
CA PRO A 137 17.02 5.39 15.80
C PRO A 137 16.34 4.07 16.20
N ASN A 138 15.11 4.13 16.70
CA ASN A 138 14.38 2.99 17.24
C ASN A 138 13.22 2.49 16.36
N ARG A 139 12.96 3.13 15.21
CA ARG A 139 11.84 2.70 14.33
C ARG A 139 12.08 2.97 12.86
N ARG A 140 11.40 2.18 12.04
CA ARG A 140 11.21 2.43 10.61
C ARG A 140 9.72 2.34 10.31
N VAL A 141 9.19 3.37 9.65
CA VAL A 141 7.83 3.39 9.15
C VAL A 141 7.87 3.60 7.65
N PHE A 142 7.11 2.79 6.92
CA PHE A 142 6.85 2.93 5.49
C PHE A 142 5.35 3.04 5.26
N ILE A 143 4.95 3.96 4.39
CA ILE A 143 3.57 4.18 4.00
C ILE A 143 3.50 4.16 2.48
N ALA A 144 2.52 3.47 1.90
CA ALA A 144 2.27 3.55 0.48
C ALA A 144 0.77 3.65 0.17
N ALA A 145 0.44 4.52 -0.77
CA ALA A 145 -0.87 4.65 -1.37
C ALA A 145 -0.86 3.98 -2.75
N HIS A 146 -1.54 2.85 -2.86
CA HIS A 146 -1.56 2.04 -4.08
C HIS A 146 -2.60 2.54 -5.06
N ARG A 147 -2.33 2.36 -6.36
CA ARG A 147 -3.28 2.63 -7.44
C ARG A 147 -4.34 1.53 -7.58
N THR A 148 -4.02 0.34 -7.11
CA THR A 148 -4.92 -0.81 -7.07
C THR A 148 -4.68 -1.67 -5.82
N TRP A 149 -5.27 -2.85 -5.73
CA TRP A 149 -4.99 -3.81 -4.67
C TRP A 149 -3.54 -4.30 -4.76
N PRO A 150 -2.79 -4.36 -3.65
CA PRO A 150 -1.43 -4.86 -3.68
C PRO A 150 -1.41 -6.36 -3.95
N ASN A 151 -0.80 -6.75 -5.07
CA ASN A 151 -0.77 -8.11 -5.62
C ASN A 151 -0.08 -9.12 -4.70
N GLU A 152 0.74 -8.65 -3.76
CA GLU A 152 1.41 -9.48 -2.77
C GLU A 152 0.45 -10.09 -1.73
N TYR A 153 -0.82 -9.66 -1.69
CA TYR A 153 -1.85 -10.22 -0.83
C TYR A 153 -2.94 -10.91 -1.66
N SER A 154 -2.88 -12.24 -1.74
CA SER A 154 -3.91 -13.09 -2.36
C SER A 154 -5.33 -12.92 -1.79
N GLN A 155 -5.45 -12.25 -0.64
CA GLN A 155 -6.70 -11.98 0.07
C GLN A 155 -7.47 -10.79 -0.51
N PHE A 156 -6.80 -9.91 -1.27
CA PHE A 156 -7.49 -8.81 -1.92
C PHE A 156 -8.24 -9.28 -3.18
N PRO A 157 -9.43 -8.72 -3.45
CA PRO A 157 -10.27 -9.16 -4.54
C PRO A 157 -9.74 -8.66 -5.88
N ASP A 158 -9.92 -9.46 -6.93
CA ASP A 158 -9.64 -9.08 -8.31
C ASP A 158 -10.80 -8.24 -8.90
N VAL A 159 -11.02 -7.05 -8.33
CA VAL A 159 -12.06 -6.09 -8.75
C VAL A 159 -11.50 -4.67 -8.70
N ALA A 160 -12.20 -3.70 -9.30
CA ALA A 160 -11.79 -2.29 -9.22
C ALA A 160 -11.73 -1.81 -7.75
N GLY A 161 -10.61 -1.22 -7.36
CA GLY A 161 -10.38 -0.68 -6.03
C GLY A 161 -8.93 -0.22 -5.84
N ALA A 162 -8.58 0.13 -4.61
CA ALA A 162 -7.23 0.52 -4.23
C ALA A 162 -6.97 0.18 -2.76
N ALA A 163 -5.73 0.37 -2.30
CA ALA A 163 -5.39 0.21 -0.89
C ALA A 163 -4.31 1.18 -0.41
N VAL A 164 -4.23 1.35 0.91
CA VAL A 164 -3.10 1.96 1.58
C VAL A 164 -2.41 0.94 2.48
N THR A 165 -1.10 1.04 2.61
CA THR A 165 -0.30 0.15 3.46
C THR A 165 0.55 0.96 4.43
N LEU A 166 0.63 0.48 5.67
CA LEU A 166 1.51 0.93 6.73
C LEU A 166 2.38 -0.25 7.16
N SER A 167 3.69 -0.10 7.13
CA SER A 167 4.64 -1.06 7.70
C SER A 167 5.41 -0.38 8.82
N TYR A 168 5.34 -0.95 10.02
CA TYR A 168 6.03 -0.47 11.20
C TYR A 168 7.05 -1.51 11.66
N THR A 169 8.29 -1.08 11.92
CA THR A 169 9.34 -1.95 12.47
C THR A 169 10.01 -1.24 13.64
N ILE A 170 10.07 -1.91 14.80
CA ILE A 170 10.88 -1.48 15.94
C ILE A 170 12.32 -1.94 15.68
N LEU A 171 13.28 -1.03 15.83
CA LEU A 171 14.71 -1.34 15.83
C LEU A 171 15.20 -1.37 17.28
N GLY A 172 15.52 -2.55 17.78
CA GLY A 172 16.11 -2.72 19.12
C GLY A 172 17.50 -3.38 19.04
N PRO A 173 18.35 -3.22 20.07
CA PRO A 173 19.52 -4.08 20.24
C PRO A 173 19.02 -5.50 20.57
N ARG A 174 19.12 -6.42 19.59
CA ARG A 174 18.67 -7.83 19.62
C ARG A 174 17.14 -8.05 19.73
N SER A 175 16.53 -8.31 18.59
CA SER A 175 15.82 -9.57 18.41
C SER A 175 16.06 -10.03 16.98
N GLY A 176 16.57 -11.26 16.81
CA GLY A 176 17.06 -11.83 15.56
C GLY A 176 15.97 -12.17 14.54
N THR A 177 15.08 -11.22 14.27
CA THR A 177 14.07 -11.35 13.22
C THR A 177 14.60 -10.65 11.98
N PRO A 178 14.80 -11.34 10.84
CA PRO A 178 15.25 -10.69 9.64
C PRO A 178 14.22 -9.62 9.23
N ALA A 179 14.67 -8.37 9.20
CA ALA A 179 13.92 -7.28 8.63
C ALA A 179 13.70 -7.60 7.15
N TYR A 180 12.48 -8.00 6.77
CA TYR A 180 12.07 -7.97 5.37
C TYR A 180 12.00 -6.50 4.96
N THR A 181 13.14 -5.98 4.56
CA THR A 181 13.29 -4.67 3.94
C THR A 181 12.70 -4.81 2.55
N TYR A 182 11.49 -4.30 2.35
CA TYR A 182 10.98 -4.11 1.00
C TYR A 182 11.68 -2.85 0.51
N THR A 183 12.78 -3.07 -0.21
CA THR A 183 13.31 -2.03 -1.08
C THR A 183 12.25 -1.84 -2.15
N LEU A 184 11.43 -0.80 -2.03
CA LEU A 184 10.70 -0.25 -3.16
C LEU A 184 11.79 0.29 -4.11
N ARG A 185 12.26 -0.56 -5.02
CA ARG A 185 13.04 -0.15 -6.17
C ARG A 185 12.13 0.39 -7.25
#